data_AF-A0A1N6S2Y1-F1
#
_entry.id   AF-A0A1N6S2Y1-F1
#
_cell.length_a   1.000
_cell.length_b   1.000
_cell.length_c   1.000
_cell.angle_alpha   90.00
_cell.angle_beta   90.00
_cell.angle_gamma   90.00
#
_symmetry.space_group_name_H-M   'P 1'
#
loop_
_entity.id
_entity.type
_entity.pdbx_description
1 polymer ?
#
loop_
_entity_poly.entity_id
_entity_poly.type
_entity_poly.pdbx_seq_one_letter_code
_entity_poly.pdbx_strand_id
1 'polypeptide(L)'
;MQFQGQILKMTSYDARPIQYYLNLSGDLIHMNELLGKELSIKHTGFQCVNCGENKPVYRMGFCKNCFFESPYASDTIIRPELSTAHLGVAERDLEVEKQIQLQPHTVYLAYTGDVKVGVTRNTQIPTRWIDQGATFALPIARTENRYEAGMIEVALKEHLADKTNWRKMLQDDFEGEVDLADFRQKIKEFFPDDFQKFYSEGEELWMFDYPFEKPEKVSSFTLDKKPEFTGRLTGIKGQYLGFEGGNFINVRGHEGYVIELEINN
;
A
#
# COMPACT_ATOMS: atom_id res chain seq x y z
N MET A 1 26.55 1.07 10.74
CA MET A 1 26.59 0.83 9.28
C MET A 1 25.91 2.00 8.60
N GLN A 2 26.33 2.42 7.40
CA GLN A 2 25.74 3.58 6.71
C GLN A 2 25.34 3.20 5.28
N PHE A 3 24.12 3.58 4.90
CA PHE A 3 23.55 3.38 3.57
C PHE A 3 23.08 4.72 3.01
N GLN A 4 23.03 4.84 1.69
CA GLN A 4 22.50 6.03 1.04
C GLN A 4 21.76 5.66 -0.24
N GLY A 5 20.58 6.25 -0.44
CA GLY A 5 19.85 6.03 -1.68
C GLY A 5 18.44 6.59 -1.68
N GLN A 6 17.81 6.49 -2.84
CA GLN A 6 16.41 6.79 -3.05
C GLN A 6 15.55 5.77 -2.32
N ILE A 7 14.61 6.26 -1.51
CA ILE A 7 13.55 5.45 -0.94
C ILE A 7 12.65 4.95 -2.06
N LEU A 8 12.46 3.65 -2.12
CA LEU A 8 11.38 2.98 -2.83
C LEU A 8 10.44 2.32 -1.82
N LYS A 9 9.21 1.98 -2.24
CA LYS A 9 8.30 1.15 -1.46
C LYS A 9 9.05 -0.08 -0.92
N MET A 10 8.88 -0.40 0.37
CA MET A 10 9.47 -1.61 0.93
C MET A 10 8.92 -2.85 0.24
N THR A 11 9.80 -3.79 -0.07
CA THR A 11 9.41 -5.12 -0.51
C THR A 11 9.02 -5.92 0.72
N SER A 12 7.90 -6.63 0.63
CA SER A 12 7.40 -7.50 1.71
C SER A 12 7.28 -8.95 1.25
N TYR A 13 7.57 -9.85 2.17
CA TYR A 13 7.41 -11.29 1.98
C TYR A 13 6.47 -11.84 3.05
N ASP A 14 5.48 -12.62 2.60
CA ASP A 14 4.46 -13.22 3.46
C ASP A 14 5.07 -14.36 4.29
N ALA A 15 5.41 -14.04 5.53
CA ALA A 15 5.95 -14.93 6.54
C ALA A 15 5.31 -14.56 7.89
N ARG A 16 5.66 -15.29 8.96
CA ARG A 16 5.12 -15.04 10.31
C ARG A 16 6.27 -14.80 11.29
N PRO A 17 6.56 -13.53 11.65
CA PRO A 17 5.95 -12.31 11.14
C PRO A 17 6.39 -11.97 9.70
N ILE A 18 5.69 -11.05 9.04
CA ILE A 18 6.01 -10.56 7.69
C ILE A 18 7.44 -9.99 7.67
N GLN A 19 8.16 -10.29 6.59
CA GLN A 19 9.52 -9.81 6.38
C GLN A 19 9.53 -8.59 5.46
N TYR A 20 10.32 -7.57 5.83
CA TYR A 20 10.40 -6.29 5.16
C TYR A 20 11.82 -5.98 4.71
N TYR A 21 11.93 -5.49 3.48
CA TYR A 21 13.18 -5.06 2.90
C TYR A 21 13.06 -3.63 2.38
N LEU A 22 13.90 -2.74 2.89
CA LEU A 22 14.03 -1.38 2.39
C LEU A 22 15.07 -1.38 1.26
N ASN A 23 14.69 -0.84 0.11
CA ASN A 23 15.61 -0.65 -1.01
C ASN A 23 16.08 0.80 -1.03
N LEU A 24 17.39 1.00 -0.90
CA LEU A 24 18.06 2.30 -1.06
C LEU A 24 19.04 2.19 -2.23
N SER A 25 18.57 2.51 -3.44
CA SER A 25 19.39 2.57 -4.67
C SER A 25 20.32 1.36 -4.90
N GLY A 26 19.84 0.14 -4.63
CA GLY A 26 20.58 -1.10 -4.87
C GLY A 26 20.96 -1.86 -3.59
N ASP A 27 20.99 -1.19 -2.44
CA ASP A 27 21.12 -1.85 -1.15
C ASP A 27 19.75 -2.35 -0.67
N LEU A 28 19.61 -3.67 -0.56
CA LEU A 28 18.41 -4.31 -0.04
C LEU A 28 18.60 -4.64 1.44
N ILE A 29 18.05 -3.80 2.31
CA ILE A 29 18.26 -3.86 3.76
C ILE A 29 17.12 -4.64 4.39
N HIS A 30 17.43 -5.73 5.09
CA HIS A 30 16.45 -6.51 5.84
C HIS A 30 16.06 -5.77 7.13
N MET A 31 14.89 -5.13 7.12
CA MET A 31 14.48 -4.22 8.19
C MET A 31 14.13 -4.93 9.49
N ASN A 32 13.70 -6.19 9.43
CA ASN A 32 13.36 -6.96 10.63
C ASN A 32 14.59 -7.18 11.53
N GLU A 33 15.79 -7.34 10.97
CA GLU A 33 17.04 -7.46 11.75
C GLU A 33 17.45 -6.16 12.44
N LEU A 34 16.80 -5.05 12.11
CA LEU A 34 17.05 -3.73 12.69
C LEU A 34 16.09 -3.38 13.81
N LEU A 35 15.11 -4.24 14.11
CA LEU A 35 14.23 -4.06 15.26
C LEU A 35 15.04 -3.98 16.55
N GLY A 36 14.70 -3.02 17.40
CA GLY A 36 15.42 -2.71 18.63
C GLY A 36 16.69 -1.87 18.44
N LYS A 37 17.17 -1.65 17.21
CA LYS A 37 18.34 -0.80 16.94
C LYS A 37 17.94 0.66 16.76
N GLU A 38 18.88 1.56 17.00
CA GLU A 38 18.69 2.98 16.74
C GLU A 38 19.08 3.30 15.29
N LEU A 39 18.17 3.98 14.58
CA LEU A 39 18.35 4.40 13.21
C LEU A 39 18.37 5.92 13.14
N SER A 40 19.34 6.48 12.42
CA SER A 40 19.34 7.89 12.01
C SER A 40 19.02 7.98 10.53
N ILE A 41 17.98 8.74 10.19
CA ILE A 41 17.52 9.01 8.83
C ILE A 41 17.75 10.48 8.55
N LYS A 42 18.47 10.78 7.47
CA LYS A 42 18.70 12.14 6.99
C LYS A 42 18.33 12.28 5.53
N HIS A 43 17.43 13.20 5.23
CA HIS A 43 17.04 13.55 3.87
C HIS A 43 18.10 14.45 3.22
N THR A 44 18.66 13.99 2.11
CA THR A 44 19.78 14.67 1.42
C THR A 44 19.43 15.17 0.01
N GLY A 45 18.25 14.84 -0.51
CA GLY A 45 17.80 15.30 -1.82
C GLY A 45 16.69 14.43 -2.38
N PHE A 46 16.45 14.53 -3.68
CA PHE A 46 15.38 13.81 -4.35
C PHE A 46 15.90 13.04 -5.56
N GLN A 47 15.15 12.02 -5.94
CA GLN A 47 15.31 11.32 -7.19
C GLN A 47 13.91 10.91 -7.67
N CYS A 48 13.55 11.24 -8.89
CA CYS A 48 12.25 10.84 -9.45
C CYS A 48 12.24 9.33 -9.70
N VAL A 49 11.21 8.61 -9.23
CA VAL A 49 11.09 7.15 -9.45
C VAL A 49 10.90 6.77 -10.92
N ASN A 50 10.46 7.72 -11.76
CA ASN A 50 10.16 7.47 -13.17
C ASN A 50 11.33 7.84 -14.10
N CYS A 51 11.87 9.06 -13.99
CA CYS A 51 12.97 9.51 -14.87
C CYS A 51 14.36 9.37 -14.25
N GLY A 52 14.47 9.05 -12.96
CA GLY A 52 15.75 8.91 -12.25
C GLY A 52 16.51 10.22 -12.01
N GLU A 53 15.98 11.37 -12.46
CA GLU A 53 16.64 12.66 -12.29
C GLU A 53 16.48 13.22 -10.87
N ASN A 54 17.47 14.00 -10.43
CA ASN A 54 17.43 14.75 -9.18
C ASN A 54 16.50 15.96 -9.31
N LYS A 55 15.21 15.74 -9.05
CA LYS A 55 14.15 16.74 -9.07
C LYS A 55 13.26 16.57 -7.85
N PRO A 56 12.74 17.65 -7.24
CA PRO A 56 11.78 17.56 -6.15
C PRO A 56 10.62 16.62 -6.49
N VAL A 57 10.31 15.72 -5.55
CA VAL A 57 9.17 14.82 -5.66
C VAL A 57 7.89 15.63 -5.47
N TYR A 58 6.92 15.40 -6.35
CA TYR A 58 5.60 16.00 -6.28
C TYR A 58 4.59 15.05 -5.61
N ARG A 59 4.44 13.84 -6.16
CA ARG A 59 3.51 12.83 -5.64
C ARG A 59 3.87 11.43 -6.15
N MET A 60 3.62 10.40 -5.35
CA MET A 60 3.88 8.99 -5.71
C MET A 60 5.34 8.68 -6.07
N GLY A 61 6.29 9.51 -5.61
CA GLY A 61 7.71 9.44 -6.01
C GLY A 61 8.04 10.08 -7.36
N PHE A 62 7.06 10.65 -8.07
CA PHE A 62 7.26 11.29 -9.37
C PHE A 62 7.59 12.78 -9.17
N CYS A 63 8.50 13.30 -10.00
CA CYS A 63 8.60 14.74 -10.19
C CYS A 63 7.34 15.28 -10.90
N LYS A 64 7.15 16.60 -10.90
CA LYS A 64 5.94 17.23 -11.44
C LYS A 64 5.62 16.81 -12.88
N ASN A 65 6.60 16.84 -13.79
CA ASN A 65 6.37 16.49 -15.19
C ASN A 65 5.96 15.02 -15.34
N CYS A 66 6.73 14.11 -14.75
CA CYS A 66 6.43 12.68 -14.83
C CYS A 66 5.08 12.34 -14.18
N PHE A 67 4.66 13.05 -13.13
CA PHE A 67 3.34 12.83 -12.51
C PHE A 67 2.19 13.12 -13.48
N PHE A 68 2.29 14.16 -14.31
CA PHE A 68 1.23 14.53 -15.26
C PHE A 68 1.33 13.76 -16.59
N GLU A 69 2.52 13.31 -16.97
CA GLU A 69 2.75 12.65 -18.27
C GLU A 69 2.73 11.11 -18.20
N SER A 70 3.19 10.52 -17.10
CA SER A 70 3.38 9.06 -17.02
C SER A 70 2.04 8.31 -16.89
N PRO A 71 1.79 7.23 -17.65
CA PRO A 71 0.60 6.39 -17.47
C PRO A 71 0.58 5.69 -16.10
N TYR A 72 1.72 5.60 -15.40
CA TYR A 72 1.80 5.01 -14.05
C TYR A 72 1.34 5.96 -12.93
N ALA A 73 1.05 7.22 -13.26
CA ALA A 73 0.52 8.24 -12.37
C ALA A 73 -0.84 8.79 -12.85
N SER A 74 -1.50 8.06 -13.75
CA SER A 74 -2.81 8.42 -14.31
C SER A 74 -3.92 8.33 -13.26
N ASP A 75 -5.03 9.02 -13.49
CA ASP A 75 -6.14 9.04 -12.51
C ASP A 75 -6.73 7.64 -12.34
N THR A 76 -6.70 6.84 -13.42
CA THR A 76 -7.11 5.43 -13.46
C THR A 76 -6.34 4.52 -12.49
N ILE A 77 -5.13 4.92 -12.03
CA ILE A 77 -4.38 4.20 -10.99
C ILE A 77 -5.04 4.34 -9.62
N ILE A 78 -5.69 5.47 -9.33
CA ILE A 78 -6.37 5.73 -8.05
C ILE A 78 -7.86 5.40 -8.16
N ARG A 79 -8.45 5.59 -9.34
CA ARG A 79 -9.87 5.44 -9.67
C ARG A 79 -10.05 4.41 -10.78
N PRO A 80 -10.08 3.11 -10.46
CA PRO A 80 -10.13 2.04 -11.45
C PRO A 80 -11.35 2.15 -12.40
N GLU A 81 -12.45 2.73 -11.92
CA GLU A 81 -13.70 2.97 -12.66
C GLU A 81 -13.56 3.95 -13.84
N LEU A 82 -12.51 4.77 -13.87
CA LEU A 82 -12.25 5.69 -14.98
C LEU A 82 -11.51 5.02 -16.15
N SER A 83 -11.14 3.74 -16.03
CA SER A 83 -10.37 3.02 -17.04
C SER A 83 -11.16 2.88 -18.34
N THR A 84 -10.64 3.43 -19.44
CA THR A 84 -11.23 3.35 -20.78
C THR A 84 -10.40 2.52 -21.77
N ALA A 85 -9.29 1.90 -21.33
CA ALA A 85 -8.41 1.11 -22.17
C ALA A 85 -9.13 -0.08 -22.85
N HIS A 86 -10.18 -0.63 -22.21
CA HIS A 86 -11.02 -1.71 -22.74
C HIS A 86 -11.86 -1.26 -23.95
N LEU A 87 -12.07 0.05 -24.11
CA LEU A 87 -12.71 0.67 -25.27
C LEU A 87 -11.71 1.09 -26.35
N GLY A 88 -10.41 0.83 -26.14
CA GLY A 88 -9.34 1.28 -27.03
C GLY A 88 -9.07 2.79 -26.98
N VAL A 89 -9.51 3.47 -25.92
CA VAL A 89 -9.30 4.91 -25.70
C VAL A 89 -8.18 5.12 -24.68
N ALA A 90 -7.20 5.96 -25.01
CA ALA A 90 -6.06 6.28 -24.15
C ALA A 90 -6.40 7.42 -23.18
N GLU A 91 -5.88 7.36 -21.95
CA GLU A 91 -5.79 8.54 -21.06
C GLU A 91 -4.48 9.30 -21.33
N ARG A 92 -3.35 8.57 -21.40
CA ARG A 92 -1.98 9.09 -21.61
C ARG A 92 -1.20 8.22 -22.60
N ASP A 93 -1.20 6.90 -22.41
CA ASP A 93 -0.50 5.94 -23.28
C ASP A 93 -1.29 4.61 -23.32
N LEU A 94 -1.98 4.37 -24.43
CA LEU A 94 -2.86 3.22 -24.58
C LEU A 94 -2.12 1.89 -24.47
N GLU A 95 -0.88 1.80 -24.95
CA GLU A 95 -0.16 0.53 -24.95
C GLU A 95 0.18 0.12 -23.52
N VAL A 96 0.73 1.06 -22.75
CA VAL A 96 1.03 0.82 -21.32
C VAL A 96 -0.25 0.62 -20.52
N GLU A 97 -1.30 1.41 -20.78
CA GLU A 97 -2.59 1.28 -20.13
C GLU A 97 -3.22 -0.09 -20.38
N LYS A 98 -3.17 -0.61 -21.61
CA LYS A 98 -3.63 -1.97 -21.89
C LYS A 98 -2.88 -3.00 -21.06
N GLN A 99 -1.56 -2.90 -20.98
CA GLN A 99 -0.75 -3.84 -20.20
C GLN A 99 -1.13 -3.81 -18.71
N ILE A 100 -1.37 -2.65 -18.11
CA ILE A 100 -1.65 -2.55 -16.67
C ILE A 100 -3.14 -2.68 -16.30
N GLN A 101 -4.06 -2.40 -17.23
CA GLN A 101 -5.51 -2.35 -16.99
C GLN A 101 -6.26 -3.56 -17.56
N LEU A 102 -5.86 -4.10 -18.72
CA LEU A 102 -6.53 -5.24 -19.37
C LEU A 102 -5.89 -6.57 -18.95
N GLN A 103 -5.95 -6.81 -17.65
CA GLN A 103 -5.49 -8.05 -17.04
C GLN A 103 -6.36 -8.37 -15.83
N PRO A 104 -6.34 -9.62 -15.33
CA PRO A 104 -7.15 -10.01 -14.19
C PRO A 104 -6.89 -9.15 -12.94
N HIS A 105 -7.98 -8.64 -12.37
CA HIS A 105 -7.97 -7.88 -11.13
C HIS A 105 -8.81 -8.60 -10.07
N THR A 106 -8.43 -8.40 -8.81
CA THR A 106 -9.16 -8.91 -7.66
C THR A 106 -9.76 -7.73 -6.91
N VAL A 107 -11.07 -7.80 -6.68
CA VAL A 107 -11.76 -6.98 -5.68
C VAL A 107 -11.71 -7.75 -4.36
N TYR A 108 -11.33 -7.06 -3.30
CA TYR A 108 -11.16 -7.66 -1.99
C TYR A 108 -11.69 -6.77 -0.88
N LEU A 109 -12.03 -7.39 0.24
CA LEU A 109 -12.24 -6.71 1.51
C LEU A 109 -10.95 -6.80 2.32
N ALA A 110 -10.59 -5.72 3.00
CA ALA A 110 -9.45 -5.72 3.90
C ALA A 110 -9.82 -5.00 5.19
N TYR A 111 -9.32 -5.49 6.30
CA TYR A 111 -9.50 -4.86 7.59
C TYR A 111 -8.22 -4.18 8.04
N THR A 112 -8.30 -2.85 8.21
CA THR A 112 -7.19 -1.99 8.65
C THR A 112 -7.63 -1.14 9.85
N GLY A 113 -8.37 -1.74 10.80
CA GLY A 113 -9.11 -1.07 11.88
C GLY A 113 -10.57 -0.73 11.54
N ASP A 114 -10.90 -0.70 10.25
CA ASP A 114 -12.26 -0.75 9.72
C ASP A 114 -12.23 -1.63 8.45
N VAL A 115 -13.34 -2.27 8.10
CA VAL A 115 -13.45 -3.01 6.83
C VAL A 115 -13.63 -2.03 5.67
N LYS A 116 -12.85 -2.23 4.61
CA LYS A 116 -12.94 -1.49 3.35
C LYS A 116 -12.86 -2.42 2.15
N VAL A 117 -13.36 -1.95 1.02
CA VAL A 117 -13.15 -2.59 -0.28
C VAL A 117 -11.91 -2.01 -0.96
N GLY A 118 -11.23 -2.81 -1.78
CA GLY A 118 -10.14 -2.36 -2.62
C GLY A 118 -9.94 -3.23 -3.86
N VAL A 119 -9.19 -2.68 -4.82
CA VAL A 119 -8.84 -3.35 -6.08
C VAL A 119 -7.33 -3.51 -6.19
N THR A 120 -6.89 -4.67 -6.66
CA THR A 120 -5.49 -4.94 -6.97
C THR A 120 -5.36 -5.88 -8.16
N ARG A 121 -4.20 -5.87 -8.82
CA ARG A 121 -3.88 -6.90 -9.81
C ARG A 121 -3.67 -8.23 -9.09
N ASN A 122 -4.03 -9.34 -9.73
CA ASN A 122 -3.84 -10.67 -9.13
C ASN A 122 -2.37 -10.95 -8.79
N THR A 123 -1.43 -10.43 -9.59
CA THR A 123 0.03 -10.52 -9.37
C THR A 123 0.54 -9.74 -8.17
N GLN A 124 -0.30 -8.93 -7.50
CA GLN A 124 0.05 -8.16 -6.31
C GLN A 124 -0.55 -8.75 -5.03
N ILE A 125 -1.15 -9.93 -5.09
CA ILE A 125 -1.64 -10.64 -3.91
C ILE A 125 -0.51 -11.55 -3.37
N PRO A 126 -0.24 -11.56 -2.04
CA PRO A 126 -0.86 -10.76 -0.98
C PRO A 126 -0.18 -9.40 -0.72
N THR A 127 0.90 -9.07 -1.45
CA THR A 127 1.72 -7.86 -1.24
C THR A 127 0.91 -6.57 -1.07
N ARG A 128 -0.16 -6.37 -1.83
CA ARG A 128 -1.01 -5.18 -1.73
C ARG A 128 -1.69 -5.04 -0.37
N TRP A 129 -2.14 -6.15 0.20
CA TRP A 129 -2.81 -6.19 1.50
C TRP A 129 -1.79 -5.95 2.61
N ILE A 130 -0.62 -6.57 2.48
CA ILE A 130 0.52 -6.35 3.36
C ILE A 130 0.90 -4.86 3.35
N ASP A 131 1.09 -4.24 2.18
CA ASP A 131 1.44 -2.83 2.03
C ASP A 131 0.45 -1.87 2.70
N GLN A 132 -0.83 -2.28 2.78
CA GLN A 132 -1.89 -1.50 3.41
C GLN A 132 -1.98 -1.73 4.93
N GLY A 133 -1.18 -2.63 5.50
CA GLY A 133 -1.21 -2.98 6.91
C GLY A 133 -2.49 -3.69 7.33
N ALA A 134 -3.10 -4.47 6.42
CA ALA A 134 -4.33 -5.20 6.68
C ALA A 134 -4.10 -6.32 7.70
N THR A 135 -4.90 -6.40 8.76
CA THR A 135 -4.88 -7.55 9.69
C THR A 135 -5.39 -8.81 8.99
N PHE A 136 -6.43 -8.65 8.15
CA PHE A 136 -6.90 -9.69 7.26
C PHE A 136 -7.39 -9.14 5.93
N ALA A 137 -7.43 -10.00 4.91
CA ALA A 137 -8.04 -9.70 3.62
C ALA A 137 -8.84 -10.90 3.08
N LEU A 138 -9.91 -10.61 2.35
CA LEU A 138 -10.79 -11.59 1.74
C LEU A 138 -11.04 -11.18 0.27
N PRO A 139 -10.55 -11.93 -0.72
CA PRO A 139 -11.02 -11.80 -2.10
C PRO A 139 -12.53 -12.02 -2.18
N ILE A 140 -13.22 -11.17 -2.93
CA ILE A 140 -14.67 -11.26 -3.13
C ILE A 140 -15.08 -11.30 -4.60
N ALA A 141 -14.19 -10.89 -5.51
CA ALA A 141 -14.40 -11.06 -6.94
C ALA A 141 -13.10 -11.05 -7.72
N ARG A 142 -13.12 -11.73 -8.87
CA ARG A 142 -12.04 -11.74 -9.86
C ARG A 142 -12.61 -11.30 -11.20
N THR A 143 -12.15 -10.16 -11.70
CA THR A 143 -12.60 -9.58 -12.97
C THR A 143 -11.56 -9.77 -14.06
N GLU A 144 -11.95 -9.55 -15.31
CA GLU A 144 -11.05 -9.70 -16.46
C GLU A 144 -10.19 -8.46 -16.67
N ASN A 145 -10.69 -7.30 -16.26
CA ASN A 145 -9.99 -6.03 -16.37
C ASN A 145 -10.23 -5.11 -15.16
N ARG A 146 -9.47 -4.02 -15.14
CA ARG A 146 -9.47 -3.01 -14.08
C ARG A 146 -10.78 -2.23 -13.97
N TYR A 147 -11.43 -1.93 -15.10
CA TYR A 147 -12.66 -1.15 -15.13
C TYR A 147 -13.78 -1.90 -14.40
N GLU A 148 -13.98 -3.19 -14.71
CA GLU A 148 -14.97 -4.04 -14.05
C GLU A 148 -14.76 -4.11 -12.54
N ALA A 149 -13.51 -4.29 -12.10
CA ALA A 149 -13.18 -4.25 -10.67
C ALA A 149 -13.49 -2.90 -10.04
N GLY A 150 -13.26 -1.80 -10.76
CA GLY A 150 -13.59 -0.45 -10.33
C GLY A 150 -15.08 -0.23 -10.16
N MET A 151 -15.90 -0.71 -11.08
CA MET A 151 -17.36 -0.59 -10.99
C MET A 151 -17.90 -1.31 -9.75
N ILE A 152 -17.38 -2.51 -9.45
CA ILE A 152 -17.70 -3.24 -8.23
C ILE A 152 -17.23 -2.47 -6.99
N GLU A 153 -16.00 -1.94 -7.00
CA GLU A 153 -15.44 -1.18 -5.87
C GLU A 153 -16.29 0.05 -5.55
N VAL A 154 -16.72 0.80 -6.57
CA VAL A 154 -17.57 1.99 -6.41
C VAL A 154 -18.91 1.61 -5.79
N ALA A 155 -19.58 0.57 -6.28
CA ALA A 155 -20.85 0.11 -5.72
C ALA A 155 -20.72 -0.28 -4.23
N LEU A 156 -19.66 -1.02 -3.88
CA LEU A 156 -19.44 -1.46 -2.50
C LEU A 156 -19.02 -0.32 -1.55
N LYS A 157 -18.38 0.74 -2.06
CA LYS A 157 -18.01 1.94 -1.27
C LYS A 157 -19.20 2.74 -0.78
N GLU A 158 -20.38 2.58 -1.38
CA GLU A 158 -21.61 3.21 -0.87
C GLU A 158 -22.05 2.61 0.48
N HIS A 159 -21.59 1.39 0.80
CA HIS A 159 -21.96 0.64 1.99
C HIS A 159 -20.79 0.41 2.97
N LEU A 160 -19.55 0.65 2.54
CA LEU A 160 -18.32 0.38 3.31
C LEU A 160 -17.45 1.63 3.46
N ALA A 161 -16.45 1.58 4.35
CA ALA A 161 -15.50 2.67 4.48
C ALA A 161 -14.65 2.85 3.20
N ASP A 162 -14.52 4.09 2.73
CA ASP A 162 -13.80 4.43 1.49
C ASP A 162 -12.26 4.40 1.66
N LYS A 163 -11.74 4.88 2.80
CA LYS A 163 -10.29 5.08 2.99
C LYS A 163 -9.77 4.49 4.29
N THR A 164 -8.53 3.98 4.24
CA THR A 164 -7.81 3.53 5.44
C THR A 164 -7.55 4.70 6.38
N ASN A 165 -8.02 4.58 7.63
CA ASN A 165 -7.56 5.41 8.72
C ASN A 165 -6.27 4.79 9.29
N TRP A 166 -5.12 5.33 8.85
CA TRP A 166 -3.81 4.78 9.22
C TRP A 166 -3.53 4.80 10.73
N ARG A 167 -4.13 5.75 11.48
CA ARG A 167 -3.99 5.77 12.95
C ARG A 167 -4.70 4.59 13.57
N LYS A 168 -5.96 4.33 13.16
CA LYS A 168 -6.68 3.11 13.56
C LYS A 168 -5.87 1.88 13.18
N MET A 169 -5.42 1.74 11.93
CA MET A 169 -4.61 0.59 11.49
C MET A 169 -3.39 0.29 12.39
N LEU A 170 -2.70 1.32 12.92
CA LEU A 170 -1.56 1.17 13.83
C LEU A 170 -1.96 0.99 15.31
N GLN A 171 -3.14 1.45 15.72
CA GLN A 171 -3.62 1.39 17.12
C GLN A 171 -4.69 0.32 17.36
N ASP A 172 -5.10 -0.36 16.31
CA ASP A 172 -6.15 -1.34 16.33
C ASP A 172 -5.67 -2.62 17.02
N ASP A 173 -6.57 -3.21 17.78
CA ASP A 173 -6.35 -4.37 18.64
C ASP A 173 -7.45 -5.38 18.32
N PHE A 174 -7.46 -5.83 17.08
CA PHE A 174 -8.49 -6.73 16.61
C PHE A 174 -8.45 -8.05 17.39
N GLU A 175 -9.33 -8.17 18.38
CA GLU A 175 -9.50 -9.34 19.25
C GLU A 175 -10.74 -10.19 18.87
N GLY A 176 -11.47 -9.80 17.82
CA GLY A 176 -12.74 -10.43 17.45
C GLY A 176 -12.60 -11.66 16.56
N GLU A 177 -13.56 -12.58 16.66
CA GLU A 177 -13.83 -13.50 15.55
C GLU A 177 -14.59 -12.74 14.47
N VAL A 178 -14.06 -12.71 13.24
CA VAL A 178 -14.83 -12.17 12.10
C VAL A 178 -15.91 -13.19 11.78
N ASP A 179 -17.20 -12.85 11.98
CA ASP A 179 -18.29 -13.63 11.39
C ASP A 179 -18.30 -13.41 9.88
N LEU A 180 -17.44 -14.18 9.20
CA LEU A 180 -17.25 -14.12 7.77
C LEU A 180 -18.49 -14.58 7.01
N ALA A 181 -19.34 -15.43 7.59
CA ALA A 181 -20.48 -15.99 6.90
C ALA A 181 -21.56 -14.93 6.70
N ASP A 182 -21.97 -14.28 7.80
CA ASP A 182 -22.93 -13.18 7.77
C ASP A 182 -22.41 -11.99 6.96
N PHE A 183 -21.11 -11.72 7.05
CA PHE A 183 -20.50 -10.62 6.32
C PHE A 183 -20.43 -10.89 4.81
N ARG A 184 -20.07 -12.10 4.38
CA ARG A 184 -20.09 -12.49 2.96
C ARG A 184 -21.48 -12.37 2.36
N GLN A 185 -22.51 -12.80 3.10
CA GLN A 185 -23.89 -12.72 2.64
C GLN A 185 -24.33 -11.28 2.39
N LYS A 186 -24.05 -10.36 3.34
CA LYS A 186 -24.32 -8.93 3.17
C LYS A 186 -23.60 -8.34 1.96
N ILE A 187 -22.32 -8.68 1.77
CA ILE A 187 -21.52 -8.17 0.65
C ILE A 187 -22.06 -8.65 -0.69
N LYS A 188 -22.56 -9.88 -0.76
CA LYS A 188 -23.19 -10.43 -1.97
C LYS A 188 -24.44 -9.63 -2.38
N GLU A 189 -25.21 -9.15 -1.40
CA GLU A 189 -26.41 -8.33 -1.65
C GLU A 189 -26.09 -6.93 -2.16
N PHE A 190 -24.91 -6.40 -1.83
CA PHE A 190 -24.44 -5.10 -2.33
C PHE A 190 -23.72 -5.19 -3.69
N PHE A 191 -23.58 -6.39 -4.24
CA PHE A 191 -22.89 -6.58 -5.50
C PHE A 191 -23.77 -6.11 -6.67
N PRO A 192 -23.26 -5.30 -7.60
CA PRO A 192 -24.08 -4.78 -8.70
C PRO A 192 -24.50 -5.90 -9.66
N ASP A 193 -25.78 -5.87 -10.08
CA ASP A 193 -26.41 -6.93 -10.89
C ASP A 193 -25.60 -7.32 -12.13
N ASP A 194 -25.11 -6.33 -12.87
CA ASP A 194 -24.32 -6.52 -14.10
C ASP A 194 -22.97 -7.23 -13.87
N PHE A 195 -22.50 -7.27 -12.62
CA PHE A 195 -21.20 -7.83 -12.24
C PHE A 195 -21.30 -9.05 -11.32
N GLN A 196 -22.51 -9.54 -11.01
CA GLN A 196 -22.74 -10.72 -10.17
C GLN A 196 -21.93 -11.95 -10.62
N LYS A 197 -21.71 -12.10 -11.93
CA LYS A 197 -20.91 -13.18 -12.53
C LYS A 197 -19.45 -13.24 -12.03
N PHE A 198 -18.92 -12.13 -11.51
CA PHE A 198 -17.54 -12.05 -11.01
C PHE A 198 -17.40 -12.37 -9.52
N TYR A 199 -18.52 -12.43 -8.78
CA TYR A 199 -18.51 -12.73 -7.37
C TYR A 199 -17.89 -14.10 -7.11
N SER A 200 -16.95 -14.16 -6.16
CA SER A 200 -16.19 -15.37 -5.83
C SER A 200 -16.64 -15.91 -4.48
N GLU A 201 -17.35 -17.04 -4.49
CA GLU A 201 -17.76 -17.76 -3.29
C GLU A 201 -16.62 -18.63 -2.73
N GLY A 202 -16.58 -18.79 -1.41
CA GLY A 202 -15.67 -19.76 -0.77
C GLY A 202 -14.18 -19.39 -0.76
N GLU A 203 -13.80 -18.17 -1.16
CA GLU A 203 -12.40 -17.70 -1.08
C GLU A 203 -11.88 -17.75 0.37
N GLU A 204 -10.59 -18.04 0.56
CA GLU A 204 -9.98 -18.14 1.88
C GLU A 204 -9.78 -16.75 2.52
N LEU A 205 -9.92 -16.69 3.86
CA LEU A 205 -9.53 -15.51 4.62
C LEU A 205 -8.01 -15.53 4.81
N TRP A 206 -7.35 -14.46 4.39
CA TRP A 206 -5.92 -14.27 4.62
C TRP A 206 -5.71 -13.48 5.90
N MET A 207 -4.85 -13.99 6.78
CA MET A 207 -4.44 -13.31 8.02
C MET A 207 -2.97 -12.93 7.95
N PHE A 208 -2.65 -11.73 8.42
CA PHE A 208 -1.31 -11.16 8.36
C PHE A 208 -0.78 -10.88 9.75
N ASP A 209 0.43 -11.36 10.00
CA ASP A 209 1.17 -11.13 11.24
C ASP A 209 2.35 -10.20 10.96
N TYR A 210 2.50 -9.17 11.78
CA TYR A 210 3.47 -8.09 11.55
C TYR A 210 4.48 -8.05 12.69
N PRO A 211 5.75 -7.70 12.42
CA PRO A 211 6.75 -7.48 13.46
C PRO A 211 6.48 -6.13 14.14
N PHE A 212 5.36 -6.01 14.85
CA PHE A 212 4.80 -4.76 15.32
C PHE A 212 3.96 -5.00 16.58
N GLU A 213 4.23 -4.21 17.61
CA GLU A 213 3.36 -4.11 18.78
C GLU A 213 2.63 -2.77 18.77
N LYS A 214 1.37 -2.80 19.17
CA LYS A 214 0.51 -1.62 19.24
C LYS A 214 1.10 -0.60 20.23
N PRO A 215 1.36 0.65 19.82
CA PRO A 215 1.79 1.71 20.72
C PRO A 215 0.60 2.38 21.42
N GLU A 216 0.84 2.95 22.61
CA GLU A 216 -0.17 3.76 23.31
C GLU A 216 -0.55 5.03 22.53
N LYS A 217 0.43 5.64 21.85
CA LYS A 217 0.28 6.89 21.11
C LYS A 217 0.84 6.72 19.70
N VAL A 218 0.20 7.38 18.74
CA VAL A 218 0.63 7.38 17.34
C VAL A 218 0.75 8.81 16.83
N SER A 219 1.97 9.18 16.48
CA SER A 219 2.30 10.40 15.75
C SER A 219 3.04 10.02 14.46
N SER A 220 2.92 10.83 13.42
CA SER A 220 3.68 10.64 12.18
C SER A 220 4.50 11.88 11.87
N PHE A 221 5.73 11.70 11.43
CA PHE A 221 6.57 12.78 10.91
C PHE A 221 6.82 12.61 9.40
N THR A 222 7.24 13.69 8.76
CA THR A 222 7.68 13.69 7.36
C THR A 222 9.07 14.30 7.24
N LEU A 223 9.83 13.85 6.25
CA LEU A 223 11.18 14.36 5.99
C LEU A 223 11.18 15.81 5.46
N ASP A 224 10.04 16.33 5.00
CA ASP A 224 9.92 17.76 4.67
C ASP A 224 9.97 18.66 5.91
N LYS A 225 9.34 18.21 7.01
CA LYS A 225 9.24 18.97 8.26
C LYS A 225 10.39 18.64 9.22
N LYS A 226 10.82 17.39 9.20
CA LYS A 226 11.88 16.86 10.04
C LYS A 226 12.87 16.10 9.13
N PRO A 227 13.76 16.83 8.44
CA PRO A 227 14.70 16.23 7.47
C PRO A 227 15.71 15.30 8.12
N GLU A 228 15.90 15.38 9.44
CA GLU A 228 16.73 14.48 10.23
C GLU A 228 15.91 13.89 11.38
N PHE A 229 15.93 12.56 11.51
CA PHE A 229 15.27 11.84 12.60
C PHE A 229 16.16 10.70 13.09
N THR A 230 16.36 10.64 14.41
CA THR A 230 17.00 9.50 15.08
C THR A 230 16.03 8.88 16.07
N GLY A 231 15.94 7.55 16.09
CA GLY A 231 15.14 6.82 17.07
C GLY A 231 15.30 5.31 16.96
N ARG A 232 14.91 4.61 18.03
CA ARG A 232 14.92 3.15 18.09
C ARG A 232 13.75 2.57 17.30
N LEU A 233 14.02 1.72 16.32
CA LEU A 233 12.99 1.02 15.54
C LEU A 233 12.30 -0.02 16.43
N THR A 234 10.99 0.08 16.60
CA THR A 234 10.22 -0.81 17.48
C THR A 234 9.25 -1.71 16.73
N GLY A 235 8.89 -1.38 15.49
CA GLY A 235 8.02 -2.25 14.71
C GLY A 235 7.76 -1.78 13.30
N ILE A 236 7.18 -2.67 12.49
CA ILE A 236 6.85 -2.42 11.08
C ILE A 236 5.46 -2.98 10.79
N LYS A 237 4.53 -2.14 10.31
CA LYS A 237 3.20 -2.55 9.85
C LYS A 237 2.85 -1.82 8.57
N GLY A 238 2.57 -2.59 7.52
CA GLY A 238 2.38 -2.05 6.17
C GLY A 238 3.62 -1.33 5.66
N GLN A 239 3.45 -0.10 5.19
CA GLN A 239 4.56 0.75 4.72
C GLN A 239 5.00 1.76 5.78
N TYR A 240 4.79 1.46 7.07
CA TYR A 240 5.17 2.32 8.19
C TYR A 240 6.29 1.69 9.01
N LEU A 241 7.35 2.47 9.27
CA LEU A 241 8.34 2.16 10.30
C LEU A 241 7.93 2.89 11.58
N GLY A 242 7.82 2.13 12.68
CA GLY A 242 7.49 2.62 14.01
C GLY A 242 8.72 2.74 14.89
N PHE A 243 8.79 3.82 15.66
CA PHE A 243 9.89 4.12 16.56
C PHE A 243 9.40 4.31 18.00
N GLU A 244 10.34 4.14 18.94
CA GLU A 244 10.12 4.40 20.36
C GLU A 244 9.47 5.77 20.60
N GLY A 245 8.53 5.80 21.56
CA GLY A 245 7.68 6.97 21.82
C GLY A 245 6.50 7.15 20.84
N GLY A 246 6.24 6.19 19.95
CA GLY A 246 5.06 6.17 19.10
C GLY A 246 5.15 7.04 17.84
N ASN A 247 6.38 7.30 17.36
CA ASN A 247 6.63 8.06 16.15
C ASN A 247 6.68 7.14 14.93
N PHE A 248 6.04 7.54 13.84
CA PHE A 248 5.99 6.76 12.60
C PHE A 248 6.42 7.56 11.38
N ILE A 249 7.06 6.88 10.43
CA ILE A 249 7.29 7.39 9.08
C ILE A 249 6.65 6.44 8.08
N ASN A 250 5.91 6.99 7.12
CA ASN A 250 5.36 6.23 6.01
C ASN A 250 6.39 6.19 4.87
N VAL A 251 7.01 5.03 4.62
CA VAL A 251 8.04 4.86 3.59
C VAL A 251 7.49 5.16 2.19
N ARG A 252 6.28 4.69 1.90
CA ARG A 252 5.61 4.91 0.61
C ARG A 252 5.35 6.39 0.31
N GLY A 253 5.07 7.19 1.34
CA GLY A 253 4.86 8.63 1.25
C GLY A 253 6.14 9.40 0.97
N HIS A 254 7.29 8.77 1.18
CA HIS A 254 8.61 9.31 0.93
C HIS A 254 9.31 8.61 -0.25
N GLU A 255 8.59 7.89 -1.11
CA GLU A 255 9.18 7.40 -2.36
C GLU A 255 9.81 8.56 -3.14
N GLY A 256 11.02 8.33 -3.67
CA GLY A 256 11.79 9.35 -4.36
C GLY A 256 12.59 10.30 -3.47
N TYR A 257 12.48 10.23 -2.14
CA TYR A 257 13.38 10.95 -1.24
C TYR A 257 14.72 10.20 -1.21
N VAL A 258 15.83 10.91 -1.36
CA VAL A 258 17.17 10.37 -1.17
C VAL A 258 17.58 10.59 0.27
N ILE A 259 17.91 9.51 0.97
CA ILE A 259 18.30 9.56 2.37
C ILE A 259 19.69 8.97 2.59
N GLU A 260 20.34 9.43 3.67
CA GLU A 260 21.36 8.69 4.39
C GLU A 260 20.67 7.95 5.55
N LEU A 261 20.93 6.66 5.68
CA LEU A 261 20.46 5.81 6.77
C LEU A 261 21.67 5.28 7.54
N GLU A 262 21.78 5.65 8.81
CA GLU A 262 22.80 5.13 9.72
C GLU A 262 22.16 4.19 10.74
N ILE A 263 22.79 3.03 10.94
CA ILE A 263 22.44 2.06 11.98
C ILE A 263 23.47 2.22 13.10
N ASN A 264 22.99 2.73 14.24
CA ASN A 264 23.76 2.91 15.46
C ASN A 264 23.73 1.61 16.28
N ASN A 265 24.88 1.24 16.84
CA ASN A 265 25.03 0.05 17.70
C ASN A 265 24.70 0.37 19.16
#